data_AF-A0A2G9U9E3-F1
#
_entry.id   AF-A0A2G9U9E3-F1
#
_cell.length_a   1.000
_cell.length_b   1.000
_cell.length_c   1.000
_cell.angle_alpha   90.00
_cell.angle_beta   90.00
_cell.angle_gamma   90.00
#
_symmetry.space_group_name_H-M   'P 1'
#
loop_
_entity.id
_entity.type
_entity.pdbx_description
1 polymer ?
#
loop_
_entity_poly.entity_id
_entity_poly.type
_entity_poly.pdbx_seq_one_letter_code
_entity_poly.pdbx_strand_id
1 'polypeptide(L)'
;MSGSPWAAWALGPNVPTNSLKLAEALECSDDLKSCMKQKTVEEVYDAVEKVGQLNCSRFHGYTTSGLDCVKWGPVIDGEFLQDPDEMAASAPPKDSIVGISDKEAAFFTIKARSPFINDFGVEMDEFQTWDREKLIATIKKMIRPEFLTNNWAKMINDVVAYYVDRDEEDAYDFYLERYTEVKEMASLDALVKWMMDFRMRFSGVVIVRLELVEVPLTDGFLSSILSWLVDTGCQLEKLWITRTSMAQVTSSMFLHFIREAALSGTGFCSLSDCSLNNFSPEVLHFVVTRQLVVMGPFCKSFIPICDDILDKLTATKFFIDAPNMITVNGLKSLVERLSCGKQKVRCGLIRTNFSLDEMSFSLAANANLRIALGKNYIIFSSMEEDIERLRLFNIQRLFPL
;
A
#
# COMPACT_ATOMS: atom_id res chain seq x y z
N MET A 1 8.16 5.68 3.12
CA MET A 1 8.11 4.27 2.69
C MET A 1 8.56 3.43 3.86
N SER A 2 7.79 2.41 4.24
CA SER A 2 8.18 1.36 5.21
C SER A 2 8.54 1.86 6.62
N GLY A 3 7.85 2.91 7.09
CA GLY A 3 8.09 3.46 8.43
C GLY A 3 7.13 4.57 8.80
N SER A 4 6.88 4.71 10.10
CA SER A 4 6.05 5.76 10.70
C SER A 4 6.63 6.14 12.07
N PRO A 5 6.35 7.35 12.60
CA PRO A 5 6.79 7.73 13.95
C PRO A 5 6.09 6.93 15.06
N TRP A 6 5.04 6.18 14.73
CA TRP A 6 4.38 5.26 15.66
C TRP A 6 5.06 3.90 15.74
N ALA A 7 6.07 3.61 14.88
CA ALA A 7 6.80 2.35 14.89
C ALA A 7 7.32 2.05 16.30
N ALA A 8 7.16 0.81 16.76
CA ALA A 8 7.64 0.42 18.09
C ALA A 8 9.14 0.68 18.27
N TRP A 9 9.87 0.76 17.15
CA TRP A 9 11.29 1.10 17.06
C TRP A 9 11.58 2.58 16.74
N ALA A 10 10.57 3.41 16.42
CA ALA A 10 10.77 4.80 16.01
C ALA A 10 10.99 5.76 17.20
N LEU A 11 10.54 5.40 18.40
CA LEU A 11 10.78 6.16 19.62
C LEU A 11 11.68 5.36 20.57
N GLY A 12 12.53 6.08 21.30
CA GLY A 12 13.48 5.53 22.26
C GLY A 12 13.10 5.83 23.71
N PRO A 13 12.02 5.26 24.27
CA PRO A 13 11.62 5.52 25.66
C PRO A 13 12.70 5.06 26.67
N ASN A 14 13.54 4.10 26.27
CA ASN A 14 14.61 3.55 27.09
C ASN A 14 15.96 4.26 26.93
N VAL A 15 16.04 5.34 26.13
CA VAL A 15 17.29 6.09 25.89
C VAL A 15 17.97 6.57 27.17
N PRO A 16 17.28 7.11 28.19
CA PRO A 16 17.91 7.49 29.45
C PRO A 16 18.59 6.30 30.14
N THR A 17 17.89 5.18 30.26
CA THR A 17 18.41 3.94 30.86
C THR A 17 19.59 3.38 30.06
N ASN A 18 19.51 3.37 28.74
CA ASN A 18 20.59 2.90 27.87
C ASN A 18 21.82 3.82 27.93
N SER A 19 21.61 5.13 28.05
CA SER A 19 22.69 6.11 28.24
C SER A 19 23.42 5.93 29.57
N LEU A 20 22.70 5.58 30.65
CA LEU A 20 23.34 5.27 31.94
C LEU A 20 24.20 4.02 31.87
N LYS A 21 23.70 2.95 31.23
CA LYS A 21 24.50 1.72 31.00
C LYS A 21 25.75 1.99 30.16
N LEU A 22 25.64 2.87 29.16
CA LEU A 22 26.79 3.30 28.37
C LEU A 22 27.82 4.06 29.20
N ALA A 23 27.36 4.95 30.07
CA ALA A 23 28.27 5.68 30.96
C ALA A 23 28.98 4.73 31.93
N GLU A 24 28.28 3.73 32.47
CA GLU A 24 28.86 2.68 33.31
C GLU A 24 29.92 1.87 32.55
N ALA A 25 29.63 1.43 31.31
CA ALA A 25 30.58 0.70 30.48
C ALA A 25 31.80 1.53 30.03
N LEU A 26 31.68 2.86 30.06
CA LEU A 26 32.76 3.81 29.82
C LEU A 26 33.52 4.19 31.11
N GLU A 27 33.13 3.61 32.26
CA GLU A 27 33.71 3.91 33.57
C GLU A 27 33.54 5.39 33.97
N CYS A 28 32.41 6.00 33.61
CA CYS A 28 32.02 7.35 34.01
C CYS A 28 31.07 7.30 35.22
N SER A 29 31.45 7.91 36.35
CA SER A 29 30.68 7.83 37.62
C SER A 29 30.09 9.15 38.13
N ASP A 30 30.75 10.29 37.91
CA ASP A 30 30.34 11.58 38.51
C ASP A 30 29.71 12.52 37.46
N ASP A 31 30.53 13.29 36.75
CA ASP A 31 30.08 14.13 35.63
C ASP A 31 30.04 13.29 34.34
N LEU A 32 28.95 12.53 34.18
CA LEU A 32 28.77 11.63 33.04
C LEU A 32 28.96 12.37 31.70
N LYS A 33 28.44 13.60 31.58
CA LYS A 33 28.49 14.36 30.34
C LYS A 33 29.92 14.79 30.02
N SER A 34 30.66 15.34 30.98
CA SER A 34 32.04 15.75 30.74
C SER A 34 32.97 14.54 30.54
N CYS A 35 32.77 13.46 31.31
CA CYS A 35 33.52 12.22 31.17
C CYS A 35 33.31 11.60 29.79
N MET A 36 32.07 11.39 29.36
CA MET A 36 31.75 10.78 28.06
C MET A 36 32.27 11.63 26.88
N LYS A 37 32.33 12.97 27.03
CA LYS A 37 32.92 13.86 26.02
C LYS A 37 34.43 13.71 25.86
N GLN A 38 35.13 13.17 26.85
CA GLN A 38 36.57 12.94 26.80
C GLN A 38 36.92 11.57 26.21
N LYS A 39 35.94 10.67 26.07
CA LYS A 39 36.14 9.35 25.49
C LYS A 39 36.37 9.44 23.99
N THR A 40 37.24 8.59 23.46
CA THR A 40 37.42 8.48 22.02
C THR A 40 36.22 7.79 21.39
N VAL A 41 36.10 7.94 20.07
CA VAL A 41 35.04 7.29 19.30
C VAL A 41 35.13 5.76 19.43
N GLU A 42 36.34 5.21 19.46
CA GLU A 42 36.61 3.78 19.65
C GLU A 42 36.17 3.30 21.03
N GLU A 43 36.49 4.03 22.10
CA GLU A 43 36.03 3.69 23.45
C GLU A 43 34.51 3.67 23.54
N VAL A 44 33.84 4.64 22.91
CA VAL A 44 32.37 4.69 22.84
C VAL A 44 31.82 3.49 22.09
N TYR A 45 32.40 3.13 20.94
CA TYR A 45 31.96 1.95 20.19
C TYR A 45 32.18 0.64 20.94
N ASP A 46 33.35 0.47 21.57
CA ASP A 46 33.64 -0.71 22.38
C ASP A 46 32.69 -0.80 23.59
N ALA A 47 32.35 0.33 24.21
CA ALA A 47 31.38 0.37 25.30
C ALA A 47 29.94 0.09 24.81
N VAL A 48 29.57 0.58 23.63
CA VAL A 48 28.29 0.25 22.98
C VAL A 48 28.19 -1.26 22.73
N GLU A 49 29.26 -1.90 22.28
CA GLU A 49 29.34 -3.36 22.15
C GLU A 49 29.21 -4.07 23.50
N LYS A 50 29.89 -3.59 24.55
CA LYS A 50 29.81 -4.16 25.92
C LYS A 50 28.42 -4.07 26.53
N VAL A 51 27.76 -2.91 26.44
CA VAL A 51 26.36 -2.71 26.87
C VAL A 51 25.41 -3.58 26.05
N GLY A 52 25.87 -4.07 24.90
CA GLY A 52 25.14 -4.98 24.05
C GLY A 52 25.11 -6.43 24.51
N GLN A 53 26.08 -6.89 25.30
CA GLN A 53 26.22 -8.28 25.78
C GLN A 53 25.74 -9.37 24.80
N LEU A 54 26.40 -9.48 23.63
CA LEU A 54 26.79 -10.67 22.85
C LEU A 54 27.16 -10.20 21.43
N ASN A 55 27.48 -11.06 20.46
CA ASN A 55 28.12 -10.64 19.19
C ASN A 55 27.14 -10.07 18.11
N CYS A 56 27.20 -8.76 17.80
CA CYS A 56 27.34 -8.20 16.42
C CYS A 56 27.07 -6.67 16.26
N SER A 57 28.06 -6.02 15.62
CA SER A 57 28.22 -4.65 15.04
C SER A 57 28.32 -3.41 15.92
N ARG A 58 29.38 -2.65 15.61
CA ARG A 58 29.79 -1.36 16.16
C ARG A 58 28.73 -0.26 16.09
N PHE A 59 27.79 -0.28 15.15
CA PHE A 59 27.14 0.99 14.78
C PHE A 59 25.87 1.35 15.57
N HIS A 60 25.16 0.40 16.20
CA HIS A 60 23.78 0.67 16.68
C HIS A 60 23.50 0.27 18.14
N GLY A 61 24.42 -0.45 18.81
CA GLY A 61 24.14 -1.12 20.07
C GLY A 61 23.08 -2.20 19.91
N TYR A 62 23.12 -3.21 20.78
CA TYR A 62 22.22 -4.35 20.64
C TYR A 62 20.76 -3.99 20.53
N THR A 63 20.07 -4.77 19.73
CA THR A 63 18.62 -4.78 19.68
C THR A 63 18.09 -5.76 20.71
N THR A 64 17.06 -5.37 21.44
CA THR A 64 16.29 -6.34 22.22
C THR A 64 15.61 -7.30 21.24
N SER A 65 15.32 -8.54 21.68
CA SER A 65 14.45 -9.45 20.91
C SER A 65 12.97 -8.97 20.89
N GLY A 66 12.69 -7.90 21.63
CA GLY A 66 11.43 -7.16 21.61
C GLY A 66 11.32 -6.23 20.41
N LEU A 67 10.26 -5.43 20.42
CA LEU A 67 9.92 -4.51 19.33
C LEU A 67 10.67 -3.18 19.41
N ASP A 68 11.26 -2.88 20.57
CA ASP A 68 12.09 -1.71 20.86
C ASP A 68 13.56 -1.96 20.49
N CYS A 69 13.80 -2.42 19.25
CA CYS A 69 15.12 -2.85 18.82
C CYS A 69 16.15 -1.68 18.75
N VAL A 70 15.71 -0.43 18.65
CA VAL A 70 16.61 0.74 18.60
C VAL A 70 16.91 1.25 20.01
N LYS A 71 18.13 1.02 20.52
CA LYS A 71 18.55 1.45 21.87
C LYS A 71 18.67 2.98 22.02
N TRP A 72 19.21 3.64 20.99
CA TRP A 72 19.38 5.09 20.96
C TRP A 72 18.62 5.67 19.78
N GLY A 73 17.32 5.88 19.98
CA GLY A 73 16.42 6.48 19.00
C GLY A 73 15.99 7.91 19.37
N PRO A 74 15.09 8.51 18.57
CA PRO A 74 14.45 9.78 18.90
C PRO A 74 13.71 9.73 20.26
N VAL A 75 13.75 10.82 21.01
CA VAL A 75 13.10 10.95 22.33
C VAL A 75 12.12 12.12 22.28
N ILE A 76 10.98 12.00 22.96
CA ILE A 76 10.07 13.13 23.19
C ILE A 76 10.77 14.11 24.13
N ASP A 77 11.33 15.17 23.55
CA ASP A 77 12.11 16.20 24.26
C ASP A 77 11.29 17.46 24.57
N GLY A 78 10.09 17.57 24.00
CA GLY A 78 9.20 18.73 24.15
C GLY A 78 9.66 19.97 23.36
N GLU A 79 10.77 19.89 22.62
CA GLU A 79 11.31 20.96 21.78
C GLU A 79 11.17 20.59 20.30
N PHE A 80 11.88 19.55 19.86
CA PHE A 80 11.84 19.05 18.50
C PHE A 80 10.76 17.99 18.31
N LEU A 81 10.64 17.07 19.28
CA LEU A 81 9.66 15.97 19.25
C LEU A 81 8.69 16.08 20.43
N GLN A 82 7.41 16.13 20.07
CA GLN A 82 6.30 15.91 20.98
C GLN A 82 5.75 14.50 20.76
N ASP A 83 4.67 14.15 21.46
CA ASP A 83 3.97 12.91 21.17
C ASP A 83 3.55 12.87 19.69
N PRO A 84 3.83 11.79 18.92
CA PRO A 84 3.47 11.71 17.51
C PRO A 84 1.99 12.00 17.24
N ASP A 85 1.10 11.68 18.18
CA ASP A 85 -0.32 11.95 18.08
C ASP A 85 -0.63 13.45 18.13
N GLU A 86 0.04 14.20 19.00
CA GLU A 86 -0.12 15.66 19.11
C GLU A 86 0.44 16.37 17.88
N MET A 87 1.61 15.91 17.42
CA MET A 87 2.25 16.45 16.22
C MET A 87 1.38 16.20 14.98
N ALA A 88 0.85 14.99 14.80
CA ALA A 88 -0.01 14.67 13.67
C ALA A 88 -1.32 15.46 13.69
N ALA A 89 -1.90 15.71 14.86
CA ALA A 89 -3.15 16.47 15.00
C ALA A 89 -2.98 17.97 14.74
N SER A 90 -1.81 18.54 15.04
CA SER A 90 -1.52 19.97 14.90
C SER A 90 -0.78 20.32 13.60
N ALA A 91 -0.19 19.32 12.92
CA ALA A 91 0.55 19.52 11.69
C ALA A 91 -0.37 20.07 10.58
N PRO A 92 0.11 21.03 9.76
CA PRO A 92 -0.63 21.48 8.59
C PRO A 92 -0.84 20.31 7.61
N PRO A 93 -2.02 20.20 6.97
CA PRO A 93 -2.27 19.19 5.96
C PRO A 93 -1.24 19.23 4.85
N LYS A 94 -0.70 18.06 4.48
CA LYS A 94 0.29 17.94 3.43
C LYS A 94 0.09 16.64 2.66
N ASP A 95 0.02 16.76 1.33
CA ASP A 95 -0.01 15.61 0.44
C ASP A 95 1.20 14.71 0.72
N SER A 96 0.91 13.44 1.00
CA SER A 96 1.91 12.46 1.42
C SER A 96 1.68 11.15 0.67
N ILE A 97 2.79 10.54 0.22
CA ILE A 97 2.79 9.20 -0.35
C ILE A 97 3.35 8.26 0.70
N VAL A 98 2.51 7.34 1.15
CA VAL A 98 2.87 6.27 2.10
C VAL A 98 2.79 4.94 1.36
N GLY A 99 3.78 4.10 1.57
CA GLY A 99 3.86 2.79 0.93
C GLY A 99 4.62 1.82 1.81
N ILE A 100 4.24 0.56 1.67
CA ILE A 100 4.84 -0.61 2.30
C ILE A 100 5.01 -1.70 1.23
N SER A 101 5.93 -2.61 1.47
CA SER A 101 6.15 -3.78 0.61
C SER A 101 5.50 -5.01 1.23
N ASP A 102 5.16 -5.98 0.39
CA ASP A 102 4.79 -7.31 0.86
C ASP A 102 6.03 -8.02 1.44
N LYS A 103 5.90 -8.65 2.61
CA LYS A 103 6.96 -9.42 3.28
C LYS A 103 8.22 -8.62 3.67
N GLU A 104 8.09 -7.37 4.13
CA GLU A 104 9.22 -6.56 4.62
C GLU A 104 9.98 -7.25 5.75
N ALA A 105 9.27 -7.87 6.70
CA ALA A 105 9.92 -8.54 7.81
C ALA A 105 10.66 -9.83 7.40
N ALA A 106 10.41 -10.39 6.21
CA ALA A 106 11.13 -11.56 5.71
C ALA A 106 12.63 -11.27 5.54
N PHE A 107 13.00 -9.99 5.32
CA PHE A 107 14.40 -9.56 5.30
C PHE A 107 15.09 -9.83 6.64
N PHE A 108 14.40 -9.54 7.75
CA PHE A 108 14.95 -9.67 9.10
C PHE A 108 14.80 -11.07 9.70
N THR A 109 13.72 -11.77 9.35
CA THR A 109 13.36 -13.08 9.94
C THR A 109 14.01 -14.24 9.17
N ILE A 110 13.38 -14.74 8.11
CA ILE A 110 13.82 -15.93 7.39
C ILE A 110 15.09 -15.73 6.56
N LYS A 111 15.38 -14.49 6.14
CA LYS A 111 16.67 -14.18 5.48
C LYS A 111 17.76 -13.81 6.49
N ALA A 112 17.40 -13.65 7.77
CA ALA A 112 18.28 -13.27 8.88
C ALA A 112 19.26 -12.15 8.52
N ARG A 113 18.81 -11.16 7.72
CA ARG A 113 19.67 -10.07 7.27
C ARG A 113 19.74 -8.98 8.33
N SER A 114 20.88 -8.32 8.33
CA SER A 114 21.21 -7.25 9.25
C SER A 114 20.99 -7.65 10.73
N PRO A 115 21.63 -8.74 11.21
CA PRO A 115 21.51 -9.20 12.60
C PRO A 115 22.05 -8.18 13.62
N PHE A 116 22.62 -7.09 13.12
CA PHE A 116 23.14 -5.98 13.90
C PHE A 116 22.11 -4.88 14.20
N ILE A 117 20.93 -4.91 13.57
CA ILE A 117 19.80 -4.01 13.85
C ILE A 117 18.55 -4.77 14.31
N ASN A 118 18.63 -6.09 14.46
CA ASN A 118 17.57 -6.92 15.04
C ASN A 118 18.12 -8.32 15.38
N ASP A 119 17.52 -8.99 16.36
CA ASP A 119 17.79 -10.39 16.71
C ASP A 119 16.56 -11.26 16.37
N PHE A 120 16.03 -11.08 15.16
CA PHE A 120 14.81 -11.77 14.69
C PHE A 120 15.11 -12.89 13.71
N GLY A 121 16.37 -13.00 13.28
CA GLY A 121 16.82 -14.00 12.32
C GLY A 121 16.51 -15.41 12.81
N VAL A 122 16.02 -16.25 11.90
CA VAL A 122 15.96 -17.69 12.10
C VAL A 122 17.00 -18.31 11.20
N GLU A 123 17.89 -19.12 11.77
CA GLU A 123 18.88 -19.84 10.97
C GLU A 123 18.22 -20.98 10.20
N MET A 124 18.74 -21.29 9.00
CA MET A 124 18.09 -22.26 8.09
C MET A 124 18.00 -23.67 8.68
N ASP A 125 18.94 -24.08 9.52
CA ASP A 125 18.94 -25.37 10.21
C ASP A 125 17.90 -25.44 11.33
N GLU A 126 17.43 -24.30 11.84
CA GLU A 126 16.35 -24.23 12.81
C GLU A 126 14.96 -24.26 12.18
N PHE A 127 14.82 -24.13 10.86
CA PHE A 127 13.51 -23.98 10.21
C PHE A 127 12.56 -25.13 10.55
N GLN A 128 13.03 -26.37 10.49
CA GLN A 128 12.21 -27.56 10.78
C GLN A 128 11.83 -27.70 12.25
N THR A 129 12.44 -26.91 13.14
CA THR A 129 12.10 -26.89 14.58
C THR A 129 10.97 -25.91 14.90
N TRP A 130 10.47 -25.17 13.91
CA TRP A 130 9.34 -24.27 14.10
C TRP A 130 8.03 -25.05 14.08
N ASP A 131 7.37 -24.99 15.22
CA ASP A 131 6.04 -25.54 15.46
C ASP A 131 5.16 -24.47 16.13
N ARG A 132 3.92 -24.88 16.40
CA ARG A 132 2.91 -24.07 17.08
C ARG A 132 3.41 -23.51 18.41
N GLU A 133 3.97 -24.38 19.24
CA GLU A 133 4.44 -24.04 20.59
C GLU A 133 5.58 -23.02 20.56
N LYS A 134 6.55 -23.21 19.64
CA LYS A 134 7.67 -22.30 19.45
C LYS A 134 7.20 -20.93 18.96
N LEU A 135 6.24 -20.89 18.04
CA LEU A 135 5.65 -19.62 17.58
C LEU A 135 4.94 -18.88 18.73
N ILE A 136 4.08 -19.55 19.49
CA ILE A 136 3.37 -18.95 20.63
C ILE A 136 4.33 -18.43 21.70
N ALA A 137 5.36 -19.21 22.04
CA ALA A 137 6.38 -18.80 23.00
C ALA A 137 7.13 -17.55 22.50
N THR A 138 7.43 -17.50 21.21
CA THR A 138 8.10 -16.38 20.56
C THR A 138 7.23 -15.12 20.54
N ILE A 139 5.93 -15.24 20.23
CA ILE A 139 4.95 -14.12 20.32
C ILE A 139 4.92 -13.53 21.74
N LYS A 140 4.80 -14.38 22.76
CA LYS A 140 4.78 -13.96 24.18
C LYS A 140 6.06 -13.25 24.61
N LYS A 141 7.21 -13.66 24.07
CA LYS A 141 8.51 -13.02 24.34
C LYS A 141 8.61 -11.63 23.69
N MET A 142 8.06 -11.47 22.48
CA MET A 142 8.09 -10.19 21.76
C MET A 142 7.19 -9.13 22.38
N ILE A 143 5.96 -9.51 22.73
CA ILE A 143 4.95 -8.58 23.22
C ILE A 143 5.12 -8.42 24.72
N ARG A 144 5.80 -7.35 25.12
CA ARG A 144 6.11 -7.08 26.51
C ARG A 144 4.86 -6.69 27.31
N PRO A 145 4.61 -7.29 28.50
CA PRO A 145 3.48 -6.93 29.36
C PRO A 145 3.47 -5.46 29.77
N GLU A 146 4.64 -4.83 29.87
CA GLU A 146 4.75 -3.43 30.30
C GLU A 146 4.06 -2.44 29.35
N PHE A 147 3.88 -2.80 28.07
CA PHE A 147 3.20 -1.95 27.09
C PHE A 147 1.68 -2.13 27.08
N LEU A 148 1.17 -3.21 27.66
CA LEU A 148 -0.22 -3.60 27.60
C LEU A 148 -0.66 -3.94 29.01
N THR A 149 -1.34 -3.01 29.68
CA THR A 149 -1.79 -3.07 31.09
C THR A 149 -2.66 -4.30 31.42
N ASN A 150 -3.81 -4.16 32.06
CA ASN A 150 -4.62 -5.30 32.56
C ASN A 150 -5.19 -6.23 31.45
N ASN A 151 -4.82 -6.02 30.18
CA ASN A 151 -5.33 -6.70 29.00
C ASN A 151 -4.30 -7.59 28.27
N TRP A 152 -3.07 -7.73 28.77
CA TRP A 152 -2.03 -8.50 28.06
C TRP A 152 -2.47 -9.93 27.69
N ALA A 153 -3.07 -10.66 28.64
CA ALA A 153 -3.50 -12.04 28.39
C ALA A 153 -4.56 -12.13 27.28
N LYS A 154 -5.50 -11.18 27.25
CA LYS A 154 -6.51 -11.10 26.19
C LYS A 154 -5.84 -10.81 24.85
N MET A 155 -4.96 -9.81 24.78
CA MET A 155 -4.24 -9.45 23.55
C MET A 155 -3.43 -10.62 23.00
N ILE A 156 -2.68 -11.33 23.86
CA ILE A 156 -1.92 -12.51 23.44
C ILE A 156 -2.83 -13.58 22.86
N ASN A 157 -3.97 -13.84 23.50
CA ASN A 157 -4.94 -14.81 22.98
C ASN A 157 -5.50 -14.37 21.63
N ASP A 158 -5.81 -13.09 21.46
CA ASP A 158 -6.31 -12.54 20.20
C ASP A 158 -5.25 -12.64 19.08
N VAL A 159 -3.98 -12.34 19.38
CA VAL A 159 -2.84 -12.48 18.45
C VAL A 159 -2.61 -13.96 18.08
N VAL A 160 -2.65 -14.87 19.06
CA VAL A 160 -2.52 -16.31 18.81
C VAL A 160 -3.68 -16.83 17.96
N ALA A 161 -4.91 -16.46 18.29
CA ALA A 161 -6.09 -16.86 17.51
C ALA A 161 -6.00 -16.41 16.05
N TYR A 162 -5.42 -15.24 15.80
CA TYR A 162 -5.32 -14.70 14.44
C TYR A 162 -4.11 -15.23 13.65
N TYR A 163 -2.93 -15.31 14.26
CA TYR A 163 -1.70 -15.69 13.56
C TYR A 163 -1.35 -17.15 13.65
N VAL A 164 -1.80 -17.85 14.69
CA VAL A 164 -1.46 -19.26 14.90
C VAL A 164 -2.65 -20.13 14.51
N ASP A 165 -3.82 -19.88 15.08
CA ASP A 165 -4.98 -20.79 14.93
C ASP A 165 -5.73 -20.62 13.60
N ARG A 166 -5.54 -19.49 12.89
CA ARG A 166 -6.23 -19.20 11.64
C ARG A 166 -5.63 -20.00 10.48
N ASP A 167 -6.44 -20.88 9.91
CA ASP A 167 -6.08 -21.75 8.80
C ASP A 167 -4.81 -22.55 9.11
N GLU A 168 -4.70 -23.04 10.35
CA GLU A 168 -3.51 -23.73 10.85
C GLU A 168 -3.18 -24.96 10.00
N GLU A 169 -1.92 -25.05 9.57
CA GLU A 169 -1.33 -26.20 8.92
C GLU A 169 -0.23 -26.76 9.81
N ASP A 170 -0.19 -28.08 9.98
CA ASP A 170 0.86 -28.76 10.75
C ASP A 170 2.14 -28.89 9.91
N ALA A 171 2.75 -27.74 9.61
CA ALA A 171 3.94 -27.61 8.77
C ALA A 171 4.84 -26.46 9.25
N TYR A 172 6.15 -26.70 9.28
CA TYR A 172 7.11 -25.74 9.84
C TYR A 172 7.19 -24.42 9.05
N ASP A 173 6.99 -24.49 7.74
CA ASP A 173 6.98 -23.34 6.83
C ASP A 173 5.76 -22.44 7.06
N PHE A 174 4.61 -23.03 7.40
CA PHE A 174 3.44 -22.28 7.89
C PHE A 174 3.80 -21.45 9.13
N TYR A 175 4.37 -22.06 10.17
CA TYR A 175 4.71 -21.33 11.40
C TYR A 175 5.81 -20.27 11.20
N LEU A 176 6.76 -20.49 10.29
CA LEU A 176 7.77 -19.48 9.91
C LEU A 176 7.17 -18.31 9.13
N GLU A 177 6.22 -18.59 8.25
CA GLU A 177 5.48 -17.54 7.54
C GLU A 177 4.67 -16.72 8.55
N ARG A 178 3.96 -17.36 9.48
CA ARG A 178 3.22 -16.67 10.55
C ARG A 178 4.14 -15.90 11.49
N TYR A 179 5.33 -16.41 11.82
CA TYR A 179 6.34 -15.64 12.55
C TYR A 179 6.75 -14.38 11.81
N THR A 180 6.97 -14.49 10.50
CA THR A 180 7.28 -13.36 9.63
C THR A 180 6.13 -12.35 9.65
N GLU A 181 4.89 -12.82 9.46
CA GLU A 181 3.68 -11.98 9.50
C GLU A 181 3.47 -11.31 10.88
N VAL A 182 3.78 -11.98 12.00
CA VAL A 182 3.72 -11.35 13.34
C VAL A 182 4.78 -10.27 13.45
N LYS A 183 5.98 -10.48 12.94
CA LYS A 183 7.03 -9.45 12.92
C LYS A 183 6.66 -8.29 12.01
N GLU A 184 6.03 -8.57 10.88
CA GLU A 184 5.39 -7.55 10.07
C GLU A 184 4.33 -6.84 10.87
N MET A 185 3.41 -7.52 11.55
CA MET A 185 2.43 -6.90 12.42
C MET A 185 3.10 -6.09 13.52
N ALA A 186 4.31 -6.38 13.96
CA ALA A 186 4.92 -5.65 15.06
C ALA A 186 5.74 -4.44 14.60
N SER A 187 6.28 -4.48 13.38
CA SER A 187 6.84 -3.31 12.68
C SER A 187 5.76 -2.44 12.06
N LEU A 188 4.71 -3.07 11.54
CA LEU A 188 3.50 -2.50 10.97
C LEU A 188 2.39 -2.35 12.01
N ASP A 189 2.52 -2.71 13.29
CA ASP A 189 1.43 -2.47 14.27
C ASP A 189 1.32 -0.98 14.45
N ALA A 190 2.43 -0.28 14.34
CA ALA A 190 2.47 1.14 14.17
C ALA A 190 1.92 1.70 12.86
N LEU A 191 1.64 0.86 11.87
CA LEU A 191 0.98 1.22 10.63
C LEU A 191 -0.49 0.79 10.66
N VAL A 192 -0.83 -0.37 11.24
CA VAL A 192 -2.19 -0.90 11.42
C VAL A 192 -2.86 -0.19 12.57
N LYS A 193 -2.20 -0.01 13.72
CA LYS A 193 -2.58 0.98 14.75
C LYS A 193 -2.44 2.41 14.25
N TRP A 194 -1.56 2.76 13.31
CA TRP A 194 -1.68 4.08 12.64
C TRP A 194 -2.88 4.14 11.70
N MET A 195 -3.28 3.08 10.99
CA MET A 195 -4.47 2.97 10.12
C MET A 195 -5.78 2.80 10.94
N MET A 196 -5.67 2.25 12.15
CA MET A 196 -6.76 1.95 13.09
C MET A 196 -6.90 3.05 14.17
N ASP A 197 -5.85 3.76 14.58
CA ASP A 197 -5.94 5.06 15.26
C ASP A 197 -6.18 6.19 14.23
N PHE A 198 -5.82 6.01 12.95
CA PHE A 198 -6.40 6.78 11.82
C PHE A 198 -7.92 6.63 11.81
N ARG A 199 -8.49 5.48 12.24
CA ARG A 199 -9.95 5.26 12.33
C ARG A 199 -10.62 6.29 13.23
N MET A 200 -9.88 6.85 14.19
CA MET A 200 -10.37 7.90 15.09
C MET A 200 -10.06 9.34 14.62
N ARG A 201 -9.17 9.56 13.64
CA ARG A 201 -8.62 10.90 13.36
C ARG A 201 -8.76 11.40 11.92
N PHE A 202 -9.07 10.53 10.97
CA PHE A 202 -9.36 10.90 9.58
C PHE A 202 -10.87 10.99 9.32
N SER A 203 -11.64 11.43 10.32
CA SER A 203 -13.05 11.71 10.11
C SER A 203 -13.21 12.76 9.03
N GLY A 204 -13.74 12.37 7.87
CA GLY A 204 -14.00 13.28 6.75
C GLY A 204 -12.78 13.61 5.87
N VAL A 205 -11.72 12.79 5.85
CA VAL A 205 -10.59 13.05 4.94
C VAL A 205 -10.85 12.51 3.54
N VAL A 206 -10.35 13.23 2.53
CA VAL A 206 -10.38 12.82 1.12
C VAL A 206 -9.07 12.10 0.79
N ILE A 207 -9.15 10.80 0.53
CA ILE A 207 -8.05 10.01 -0.02
C ILE A 207 -8.01 10.28 -1.52
N VAL A 208 -7.00 11.03 -1.94
CA VAL A 208 -6.86 11.44 -3.35
C VAL A 208 -6.66 10.25 -4.28
N ARG A 209 -6.02 9.16 -3.80
CA ARG A 209 -5.78 7.93 -4.56
C ARG A 209 -5.46 6.75 -3.62
N LEU A 210 -6.15 5.63 -3.81
CA LEU A 210 -5.81 4.31 -3.26
C LEU A 210 -5.31 3.43 -4.40
N GLU A 211 -4.12 2.87 -4.25
CA GLU A 211 -3.54 1.97 -5.24
C GLU A 211 -3.25 0.60 -4.62
N LEU A 212 -3.82 -0.45 -5.22
CA LEU A 212 -3.69 -1.84 -4.83
C LEU A 212 -2.84 -2.55 -5.89
N VAL A 213 -1.60 -2.90 -5.55
CA VAL A 213 -0.64 -3.50 -6.49
C VAL A 213 -0.24 -4.88 -6.01
N GLU A 214 -0.44 -5.89 -6.84
CA GLU A 214 -0.02 -7.29 -6.55
C GLU A 214 -0.63 -7.84 -5.23
N VAL A 215 -1.72 -7.24 -4.75
CA VAL A 215 -2.45 -7.67 -3.55
C VAL A 215 -3.47 -8.76 -3.91
N PRO A 216 -3.60 -9.86 -3.15
CA PRO A 216 -4.66 -10.84 -3.35
C PRO A 216 -6.01 -10.22 -2.95
N LEU A 217 -6.83 -9.84 -3.94
CA LEU A 217 -8.14 -9.28 -3.67
C LEU A 217 -9.16 -10.39 -3.42
N THR A 218 -9.87 -10.22 -2.30
CA THR A 218 -11.00 -11.05 -1.90
C THR A 218 -12.17 -10.16 -1.52
N ASP A 219 -13.37 -10.70 -1.50
CA ASP A 219 -14.54 -9.98 -1.00
C ASP A 219 -14.35 -9.49 0.45
N GLY A 220 -13.72 -10.32 1.31
CA GLY A 220 -13.42 -9.95 2.69
C GLY A 220 -12.45 -8.76 2.79
N PHE A 221 -11.44 -8.71 1.92
CA PHE A 221 -10.48 -7.61 1.87
C PHE A 221 -11.15 -6.31 1.43
N LEU A 222 -11.92 -6.33 0.34
CA LEU A 222 -12.67 -5.14 -0.13
C LEU A 222 -13.71 -4.69 0.89
N SER A 223 -14.44 -5.61 1.51
CA SER A 223 -15.39 -5.30 2.58
C SER A 223 -14.71 -4.65 3.78
N SER A 224 -13.48 -5.07 4.12
CA SER A 224 -12.73 -4.50 5.24
C SER A 224 -12.29 -3.06 4.93
N ILE A 225 -11.77 -2.81 3.73
CA ILE A 225 -11.44 -1.44 3.28
C ILE A 225 -12.69 -0.57 3.27
N LEU A 226 -13.80 -1.08 2.74
CA LEU A 226 -15.04 -0.30 2.64
C LEU A 226 -15.60 0.03 4.02
N SER A 227 -15.69 -0.96 4.91
CA SER A 227 -16.11 -0.77 6.29
C SER A 227 -15.27 0.32 6.96
N TRP A 228 -13.95 0.28 6.76
CA TRP A 228 -13.04 1.32 7.24
C TRP A 228 -13.34 2.71 6.63
N LEU A 229 -13.52 2.83 5.31
CA LEU A 229 -13.86 4.10 4.66
C LEU A 229 -15.16 4.69 5.22
N VAL A 230 -16.19 3.85 5.39
CA VAL A 230 -17.51 4.25 5.90
C VAL A 230 -17.44 4.66 7.37
N ASP A 231 -16.83 3.81 8.22
CA ASP A 231 -16.71 4.06 9.66
C ASP A 231 -15.91 5.33 9.97
N THR A 232 -14.94 5.64 9.11
CA THR A 232 -14.14 6.86 9.22
C THR A 232 -14.76 8.05 8.48
N GLY A 233 -15.82 7.88 7.70
CA GLY A 233 -16.31 8.94 6.82
C GLY A 233 -15.25 9.45 5.83
N CYS A 234 -14.22 8.65 5.52
CA CYS A 234 -13.26 8.97 4.48
C CYS A 234 -13.91 8.88 3.10
N GLN A 235 -13.53 9.78 2.19
CA GLN A 235 -13.94 9.73 0.79
C GLN A 235 -12.77 9.31 -0.08
N LEU A 236 -12.97 8.35 -0.97
CA LEU A 236 -11.93 7.93 -1.91
C LEU A 236 -12.18 8.61 -3.26
N GLU A 237 -11.25 9.44 -3.74
CA GLU A 237 -11.39 10.10 -5.03
C GLU A 237 -11.06 9.14 -6.18
N LYS A 238 -10.03 8.31 -6.01
CA LYS A 238 -9.44 7.50 -7.09
C LYS A 238 -9.05 6.10 -6.60
N LEU A 239 -9.42 5.07 -7.35
CA LEU A 239 -9.04 3.68 -7.09
C LEU A 239 -8.23 3.11 -8.25
N TRP A 240 -7.00 2.66 -7.96
CA TRP A 240 -6.13 1.98 -8.91
C TRP A 240 -5.91 0.54 -8.45
N ILE A 241 -6.15 -0.42 -9.33
CA ILE A 241 -5.85 -1.84 -9.09
C ILE A 241 -4.93 -2.30 -10.21
N THR A 242 -3.73 -2.76 -9.85
CA THR A 242 -2.66 -3.07 -10.78
C THR A 242 -2.07 -4.44 -10.49
N ARG A 243 -1.90 -5.29 -11.52
CA ARG A 243 -1.23 -6.59 -11.41
C ARG A 243 -1.80 -7.52 -10.34
N THR A 244 -3.11 -7.50 -10.21
CA THR A 244 -3.84 -8.19 -9.14
C THR A 244 -4.82 -9.19 -9.73
N SER A 245 -4.96 -10.36 -9.07
CA SER A 245 -5.97 -11.35 -9.41
C SER A 245 -7.34 -10.95 -8.87
N MET A 246 -8.37 -11.13 -9.70
CA MET A 246 -9.77 -10.92 -9.34
C MET A 246 -10.52 -12.25 -9.09
N ALA A 247 -9.80 -13.36 -8.93
CA ALA A 247 -10.38 -14.71 -8.83
C ALA A 247 -11.35 -14.87 -7.66
N GLN A 248 -11.09 -14.18 -6.54
CA GLN A 248 -11.86 -14.30 -5.29
C GLN A 248 -12.75 -13.08 -5.02
N VAL A 249 -12.97 -12.24 -6.03
CA VAL A 249 -13.84 -11.05 -5.92
C VAL A 249 -15.13 -11.31 -6.67
N THR A 250 -16.27 -11.10 -6.02
CA THR A 250 -17.58 -11.14 -6.68
C THR A 250 -17.95 -9.78 -7.25
N SER A 251 -18.72 -9.78 -8.33
CA SER A 251 -19.19 -8.56 -9.01
C SER A 251 -20.09 -7.75 -8.09
N SER A 252 -20.88 -8.38 -7.23
CA SER A 252 -21.70 -7.70 -6.23
C SER A 252 -20.87 -6.95 -5.21
N MET A 253 -19.83 -7.58 -4.65
CA MET A 253 -18.96 -6.92 -3.68
C MET A 253 -18.13 -5.83 -4.35
N PHE A 254 -17.60 -6.10 -5.55
CA PHE A 254 -16.82 -5.10 -6.26
C PHE A 254 -17.65 -3.88 -6.67
N LEU A 255 -18.87 -4.10 -7.17
CA LEU A 255 -19.81 -3.03 -7.49
C LEU A 255 -20.21 -2.23 -6.25
N HIS A 256 -20.45 -2.91 -5.12
CA HIS A 256 -20.75 -2.25 -3.85
C HIS A 256 -19.57 -1.39 -3.40
N PHE A 257 -18.35 -1.94 -3.42
CA PHE A 257 -17.12 -1.22 -3.08
C PHE A 257 -16.95 0.07 -3.89
N ILE A 258 -16.98 -0.01 -5.22
CA ILE A 258 -16.74 1.17 -6.09
C ILE A 258 -17.88 2.20 -6.04
N ARG A 259 -19.10 1.79 -5.67
CA ARG A 259 -20.24 2.70 -5.47
C ARG A 259 -20.11 3.48 -4.18
N GLU A 260 -19.90 2.77 -3.08
CA GLU A 260 -19.86 3.38 -1.74
C GLU A 260 -18.57 4.19 -1.52
N ALA A 261 -17.46 3.79 -2.14
CA ALA A 261 -16.22 4.57 -2.08
C ALA A 261 -16.32 5.95 -2.78
N ALA A 262 -17.40 6.24 -3.51
CA ALA A 262 -17.69 7.54 -4.14
C ALA A 262 -16.64 8.05 -5.14
N LEU A 263 -16.05 7.13 -5.90
CA LEU A 263 -14.91 7.38 -6.77
C LEU A 263 -15.24 8.37 -7.91
N SER A 264 -14.37 9.37 -8.11
CA SER A 264 -14.35 10.20 -9.32
C SER A 264 -13.57 9.53 -10.45
N GLY A 265 -12.63 8.64 -10.12
CA GLY A 265 -11.81 7.92 -11.10
C GLY A 265 -11.46 6.50 -10.71
N THR A 266 -11.30 5.65 -11.73
CA THR A 266 -10.90 4.24 -11.57
C THR A 266 -9.86 3.85 -12.59
N GLY A 267 -8.84 3.12 -12.16
CA GLY A 267 -7.81 2.53 -13.00
C GLY A 267 -7.63 1.03 -12.75
N PHE A 268 -7.67 0.25 -13.82
CA PHE A 268 -7.52 -1.21 -13.79
C PHE A 268 -6.46 -1.63 -14.80
N CYS A 269 -5.33 -2.11 -14.30
CA CYS A 269 -4.16 -2.41 -15.13
C CYS A 269 -3.62 -3.81 -14.85
N SER A 270 -3.41 -4.63 -15.88
CA SER A 270 -2.78 -5.96 -15.72
C SER A 270 -3.49 -6.88 -14.73
N LEU A 271 -4.83 -6.81 -14.66
CA LEU A 271 -5.60 -7.73 -13.83
C LEU A 271 -5.58 -9.15 -14.42
N SER A 272 -5.47 -10.16 -13.57
CA SER A 272 -5.63 -11.58 -13.91
C SER A 272 -6.98 -12.12 -13.44
N ASP A 273 -7.38 -13.28 -13.97
CA ASP A 273 -8.58 -14.02 -13.53
C ASP A 273 -9.88 -13.22 -13.58
N CYS A 274 -9.94 -12.24 -14.49
CA CYS A 274 -11.14 -11.49 -14.76
C CYS A 274 -12.16 -12.37 -15.50
N SER A 275 -13.42 -12.28 -15.11
CA SER A 275 -14.56 -13.03 -15.64
C SER A 275 -15.87 -12.26 -15.41
N LEU A 276 -16.99 -12.76 -15.94
CA LEU A 276 -18.33 -12.18 -15.67
C LEU A 276 -18.70 -12.21 -14.19
N ASN A 277 -18.07 -13.07 -13.42
CA ASN A 277 -18.32 -13.15 -11.99
C ASN A 277 -17.74 -11.95 -11.24
N ASN A 278 -16.70 -11.26 -11.75
CA ASN A 278 -16.11 -10.07 -11.12
C ASN A 278 -16.38 -8.77 -11.89
N PHE A 279 -16.42 -8.79 -13.23
CA PHE A 279 -16.72 -7.62 -14.06
C PHE A 279 -18.07 -7.77 -14.78
N SER A 280 -19.18 -7.80 -14.03
CA SER A 280 -20.50 -7.86 -14.67
C SER A 280 -20.76 -6.61 -15.55
N PRO A 281 -21.71 -6.66 -16.50
CA PRO A 281 -22.10 -5.49 -17.29
C PRO A 281 -22.44 -4.26 -16.42
N GLU A 282 -23.01 -4.46 -15.23
CA GLU A 282 -23.32 -3.42 -14.27
C GLU A 282 -22.05 -2.77 -13.68
N VAL A 283 -21.02 -3.57 -13.39
CA VAL A 283 -19.70 -3.06 -12.95
C VAL A 283 -19.09 -2.21 -14.06
N LEU A 284 -19.04 -2.74 -15.29
CA LEU A 284 -18.45 -2.03 -16.42
C LEU A 284 -19.21 -0.74 -16.72
N HIS A 285 -20.55 -0.77 -16.72
CA HIS A 285 -21.38 0.42 -16.88
C HIS A 285 -21.08 1.45 -15.79
N PHE A 286 -20.99 1.04 -14.52
CA PHE A 286 -20.66 1.95 -13.44
C PHE A 286 -19.27 2.60 -13.63
N VAL A 287 -18.26 1.79 -13.97
CA VAL A 287 -16.89 2.25 -14.20
C VAL A 287 -16.82 3.27 -15.33
N VAL A 288 -17.43 3.00 -16.49
CA VAL A 288 -17.34 3.91 -17.65
C VAL A 288 -18.08 5.24 -17.47
N THR A 289 -18.86 5.37 -16.39
CA THR A 289 -19.54 6.63 -16.03
C THR A 289 -18.72 7.56 -15.13
N ARG A 290 -17.53 7.11 -14.68
CA ARG A 290 -16.64 7.91 -13.82
C ARG A 290 -15.94 9.00 -14.63
N GLN A 291 -15.44 10.05 -13.98
CA GLN A 291 -14.79 11.18 -14.66
C GLN A 291 -13.49 10.74 -15.37
N LEU A 292 -12.76 9.81 -14.74
CA LEU A 292 -11.52 9.22 -15.21
C LEU A 292 -11.62 7.68 -15.23
N VAL A 293 -11.32 7.08 -16.37
CA VAL A 293 -11.33 5.62 -16.56
C VAL A 293 -10.03 5.15 -17.20
N VAL A 294 -9.31 4.25 -16.56
CA VAL A 294 -8.14 3.59 -17.13
C VAL A 294 -8.39 2.08 -17.11
N MET A 295 -8.30 1.44 -18.26
CA MET A 295 -8.57 0.03 -18.46
C MET A 295 -7.51 -0.54 -19.40
N GLY A 296 -6.53 -1.28 -18.89
CA GLY A 296 -5.57 -2.04 -19.71
C GLY A 296 -4.14 -2.12 -19.17
N PRO A 297 -3.25 -2.91 -19.79
CA PRO A 297 -3.54 -4.10 -20.58
C PRO A 297 -4.05 -5.22 -19.66
N PHE A 298 -5.14 -5.90 -20.01
CA PHE A 298 -5.65 -7.04 -19.22
C PHE A 298 -5.08 -8.38 -19.70
N CYS A 299 -5.10 -9.39 -18.84
CA CYS A 299 -4.91 -10.77 -19.26
C CYS A 299 -6.02 -11.22 -20.25
N LYS A 300 -5.72 -12.25 -21.06
CA LYS A 300 -6.54 -12.71 -22.20
C LYS A 300 -8.00 -13.09 -21.87
N SER A 301 -8.35 -13.28 -20.60
CA SER A 301 -9.68 -13.71 -20.13
C SER A 301 -10.66 -12.57 -19.85
N PHE A 302 -10.27 -11.31 -20.04
CA PHE A 302 -11.13 -10.16 -19.73
C PHE A 302 -12.34 -10.06 -20.67
N ILE A 303 -13.48 -9.62 -20.11
CA ILE A 303 -14.72 -9.41 -20.87
C ILE A 303 -14.50 -8.28 -21.87
N PRO A 304 -14.72 -8.52 -23.17
CA PRO A 304 -14.47 -7.49 -24.14
C PRO A 304 -15.41 -6.29 -23.94
N ILE A 305 -14.85 -5.08 -23.91
CA ILE A 305 -15.66 -3.86 -23.99
C ILE A 305 -16.36 -3.85 -25.35
N CYS A 306 -17.69 -3.80 -25.37
CA CYS A 306 -18.51 -3.79 -26.59
C CYS A 306 -19.14 -2.41 -26.84
N ASP A 307 -19.88 -2.29 -27.93
CA ASP A 307 -20.59 -1.06 -28.30
C ASP A 307 -21.58 -0.59 -27.22
N ASP A 308 -22.27 -1.52 -26.53
CA ASP A 308 -23.21 -1.17 -25.46
C ASP A 308 -22.52 -0.46 -24.30
N ILE A 309 -21.32 -0.92 -23.90
CA ILE A 309 -20.52 -0.28 -22.85
C ILE A 309 -19.96 1.06 -23.36
N LEU A 310 -19.50 1.11 -24.61
CA LEU A 310 -19.01 2.34 -25.23
C LEU A 310 -20.09 3.43 -25.31
N ASP A 311 -21.33 3.03 -25.54
CA ASP A 311 -22.51 3.92 -25.55
C ASP A 311 -22.86 4.48 -24.18
N LYS A 312 -22.38 3.86 -23.09
CA LYS A 312 -22.53 4.37 -21.72
C LYS A 312 -21.32 5.16 -21.22
N LEU A 313 -20.25 5.26 -21.99
CA LEU A 313 -19.05 6.01 -21.61
C LEU A 313 -19.42 7.49 -21.44
N THR A 314 -19.32 8.02 -20.21
CA THR A 314 -19.48 9.47 -19.93
C THR A 314 -18.18 10.10 -19.41
N ALA A 315 -17.12 9.32 -19.27
CA ALA A 315 -15.83 9.77 -18.81
C ALA A 315 -15.25 10.91 -19.68
N THR A 316 -14.70 11.92 -19.00
CA THR A 316 -14.01 13.03 -19.67
C THR A 316 -12.54 12.71 -19.95
N LYS A 317 -11.97 11.78 -19.19
CA LYS A 317 -10.64 11.22 -19.38
C LYS A 317 -10.75 9.71 -19.45
N PHE A 318 -10.30 9.10 -20.54
CA PHE A 318 -10.33 7.64 -20.62
C PHE A 318 -9.16 7.04 -21.38
N PHE A 319 -8.75 5.85 -20.94
CA PHE A 319 -7.77 5.02 -21.61
C PHE A 319 -8.29 3.58 -21.63
N ILE A 320 -8.55 3.06 -22.83
CA ILE A 320 -9.10 1.72 -23.04
C ILE A 320 -8.15 0.93 -23.93
N ASP A 321 -7.35 0.08 -23.32
CA ASP A 321 -6.44 -0.89 -23.92
C ASP A 321 -6.74 -2.29 -23.34
N ALA A 322 -8.00 -2.67 -23.44
CA ALA A 322 -8.51 -3.97 -23.07
C ALA A 322 -8.84 -4.77 -24.33
N PRO A 323 -8.93 -6.12 -24.25
CA PRO A 323 -9.74 -6.86 -25.22
C PRO A 323 -11.07 -6.14 -25.40
N ASN A 324 -11.44 -5.84 -26.64
CA ASN A 324 -12.70 -5.16 -26.93
C ASN A 324 -13.34 -5.75 -28.19
N MET A 325 -14.66 -5.74 -28.18
CA MET A 325 -15.56 -6.07 -29.28
C MET A 325 -16.23 -4.80 -29.79
N ILE A 326 -15.58 -3.65 -29.62
CA ILE A 326 -16.03 -2.38 -30.21
C ILE A 326 -16.05 -2.60 -31.72
N THR A 327 -17.14 -2.23 -32.36
CA THR A 327 -17.25 -2.27 -33.82
C THR A 327 -16.89 -0.91 -34.41
N VAL A 328 -16.68 -0.88 -35.73
CA VAL A 328 -16.51 0.37 -36.47
C VAL A 328 -17.70 1.32 -36.26
N ASN A 329 -18.91 0.77 -36.18
CA ASN A 329 -20.14 1.56 -36.01
C ASN A 329 -20.24 2.12 -34.59
N GLY A 330 -19.93 1.32 -33.56
CA GLY A 330 -19.85 1.82 -32.18
C GLY A 330 -18.83 2.94 -32.03
N LEU A 331 -17.65 2.79 -32.64
CA LEU A 331 -16.64 3.84 -32.61
C LEU A 331 -17.08 5.11 -33.35
N LYS A 332 -17.70 4.98 -34.53
CA LYS A 332 -18.30 6.13 -35.26
C LYS A 332 -19.38 6.83 -34.43
N SER A 333 -20.23 6.06 -33.75
CA SER A 333 -21.27 6.59 -32.86
C SER A 333 -20.66 7.41 -31.72
N LEU A 334 -19.60 6.92 -31.07
CA LEU A 334 -18.86 7.70 -30.06
C LEU A 334 -18.31 9.01 -30.65
N VAL A 335 -17.64 8.95 -31.81
CA VAL A 335 -17.05 10.13 -32.45
C VAL A 335 -18.14 11.16 -32.83
N GLU A 336 -19.29 10.70 -33.31
CA GLU A 336 -20.43 11.56 -33.58
C GLU A 336 -20.91 12.25 -32.30
N ARG A 337 -21.10 11.51 -31.19
CA ARG A 337 -21.50 12.09 -29.89
C ARG A 337 -20.51 13.14 -29.39
N LEU A 338 -19.21 12.88 -29.52
CA LEU A 338 -18.16 13.81 -29.10
C LEU A 338 -18.12 15.05 -29.99
N SER A 339 -18.20 14.89 -31.31
CA SER A 339 -18.12 16.00 -32.27
C SER A 339 -19.36 16.90 -32.26
N CYS A 340 -20.55 16.37 -31.96
CA CYS A 340 -21.75 17.19 -31.79
C CYS A 340 -21.88 17.79 -30.37
N GLY A 341 -20.91 17.56 -29.48
CA GLY A 341 -20.92 18.10 -28.12
C GLY A 341 -21.93 17.44 -27.16
N LYS A 342 -22.57 16.33 -27.55
CA LYS A 342 -23.45 15.53 -26.67
C LYS A 342 -22.67 14.92 -25.50
N GLN A 343 -21.37 14.71 -25.67
CA GLN A 343 -20.46 14.20 -24.65
C GLN A 343 -19.17 15.02 -24.64
N LYS A 344 -18.70 15.39 -23.44
CA LYS A 344 -17.44 16.11 -23.26
C LYS A 344 -16.30 15.11 -23.13
N VAL A 345 -15.22 15.34 -23.89
CA VAL A 345 -13.94 14.64 -23.72
C VAL A 345 -12.83 15.67 -23.57
N ARG A 346 -11.99 15.49 -22.56
CA ARG A 346 -10.74 16.24 -22.42
C ARG A 346 -9.61 15.51 -23.13
N CYS A 347 -9.47 14.21 -22.85
CA CYS A 347 -8.41 13.35 -23.35
C CYS A 347 -8.91 11.89 -23.35
N GLY A 348 -8.76 11.18 -24.45
CA GLY A 348 -9.28 9.82 -24.62
C GLY A 348 -8.36 8.99 -25.50
N LEU A 349 -8.17 7.71 -25.18
CA LEU A 349 -7.48 6.76 -26.05
C LEU A 349 -8.23 5.43 -26.04
N ILE A 350 -8.49 4.88 -27.22
CA ILE A 350 -9.04 3.53 -27.39
C ILE A 350 -8.13 2.76 -28.34
N ARG A 351 -7.62 1.61 -27.90
CA ARG A 351 -6.98 0.63 -28.80
C ARG A 351 -8.05 -0.28 -29.38
N THR A 352 -8.08 -0.44 -30.69
CA THR A 352 -9.04 -1.28 -31.41
C THR A 352 -8.43 -2.62 -31.77
N ASN A 353 -9.28 -3.63 -32.01
CA ASN A 353 -8.88 -4.91 -32.59
C ASN A 353 -8.88 -4.92 -34.14
N PHE A 354 -9.23 -3.80 -34.77
CA PHE A 354 -9.23 -3.59 -36.22
C PHE A 354 -8.35 -2.40 -36.63
N SER A 355 -7.93 -2.36 -37.90
CA SER A 355 -7.15 -1.24 -38.44
C SER A 355 -8.00 0.01 -38.66
N LEU A 356 -7.43 1.19 -38.39
CA LEU A 356 -8.06 2.49 -38.61
C LEU A 356 -7.53 3.24 -39.84
N ASP A 357 -6.55 2.68 -40.57
CA ASP A 357 -5.81 3.38 -41.64
C ASP A 357 -6.70 3.93 -42.78
N GLU A 358 -7.84 3.28 -43.04
CA GLU A 358 -8.78 3.66 -44.11
C GLU A 358 -10.05 4.37 -43.59
N MET A 359 -10.11 4.66 -42.29
CA MET A 359 -11.29 5.26 -41.68
C MET A 359 -11.23 6.79 -41.74
N SER A 360 -12.33 7.39 -42.19
CA SER A 360 -12.58 8.81 -42.03
C SER A 360 -13.70 9.03 -41.02
N PHE A 361 -13.51 10.03 -40.16
CA PHE A 361 -14.50 10.46 -39.20
C PHE A 361 -14.99 11.86 -39.60
N SER A 362 -16.30 12.04 -39.69
CA SER A 362 -16.88 13.35 -39.93
C SER A 362 -16.88 14.14 -38.63
N LEU A 363 -16.13 15.23 -38.59
CA LEU A 363 -16.11 16.16 -37.46
C LEU A 363 -16.99 17.35 -37.78
N ALA A 364 -17.86 17.74 -36.84
CA ALA A 364 -18.57 19.01 -36.94
C ALA A 364 -17.55 20.17 -36.89
N ALA A 365 -17.71 21.17 -37.75
CA ALA A 365 -16.76 22.28 -37.93
C ALA A 365 -16.47 23.08 -36.64
N ASN A 366 -17.36 23.00 -35.64
CA ASN A 366 -17.27 23.75 -34.39
C ASN A 366 -16.82 22.88 -33.19
N ALA A 367 -16.45 21.63 -33.41
CA ALA A 367 -16.00 20.76 -32.34
C ALA A 367 -14.55 21.12 -31.95
N ASN A 368 -14.32 21.49 -30.68
CA ASN A 368 -12.97 21.50 -30.08
C ASN A 368 -12.49 20.07 -29.81
N LEU A 369 -12.61 19.19 -30.81
CA LEU A 369 -12.24 17.79 -30.75
C LEU A 369 -11.21 17.53 -31.84
N ARG A 370 -10.03 17.10 -31.41
CA ARG A 370 -8.97 16.64 -32.28
C ARG A 370 -8.93 15.12 -32.21
N ILE A 371 -8.83 14.50 -33.38
CA ILE A 371 -8.71 13.05 -33.51
C ILE A 371 -7.36 12.75 -34.16
N ALA A 372 -6.58 11.89 -33.52
CA ALA A 372 -5.38 11.31 -34.11
C ALA A 372 -5.57 9.80 -34.25
N LEU A 373 -5.36 9.29 -35.46
CA LEU A 373 -5.42 7.87 -35.77
C LEU A 373 -4.01 7.29 -35.81
N GLY A 374 -3.84 6.14 -35.17
CA GLY A 374 -2.77 5.21 -35.46
C GLY A 374 -3.35 3.91 -36.00
N LYS A 375 -2.47 2.97 -36.38
CA LYS A 375 -2.86 1.71 -37.03
C LYS A 375 -4.01 0.99 -36.32
N ASN A 376 -3.98 0.92 -34.99
CA ASN A 376 -4.97 0.22 -34.17
C ASN A 376 -5.37 1.02 -32.93
N TYR A 377 -5.30 2.34 -32.98
CA TYR A 377 -5.73 3.18 -31.87
C TYR A 377 -6.24 4.53 -32.35
N ILE A 378 -7.16 5.09 -31.58
CA ILE A 378 -7.72 6.42 -31.79
C ILE A 378 -7.51 7.25 -30.53
N ILE A 379 -6.98 8.45 -30.71
CA ILE A 379 -6.77 9.44 -29.67
C ILE A 379 -7.79 10.57 -29.87
N PHE A 380 -8.45 10.95 -28.78
CA PHE A 380 -9.34 12.09 -28.66
C PHE A 380 -8.69 13.13 -27.77
N SER A 381 -8.67 14.39 -28.19
CA SER A 381 -8.20 15.46 -27.31
C SER A 381 -8.90 16.79 -27.58
N SER A 382 -9.09 17.56 -26.51
CA SER A 382 -9.48 18.96 -26.59
C SER A 382 -8.29 19.92 -26.70
N MET A 383 -7.06 19.44 -26.45
CA MET A 383 -5.82 20.23 -26.48
C MET A 383 -4.75 19.55 -27.35
N GLU A 384 -3.99 20.32 -28.12
CA GLU A 384 -2.95 19.80 -29.03
C GLU A 384 -1.82 19.08 -28.27
N GLU A 385 -1.37 19.66 -27.16
CA GLU A 385 -0.28 19.13 -26.34
C GLU A 385 -0.56 17.72 -25.79
N ASP A 386 -1.83 17.42 -25.51
CA ASP A 386 -2.25 16.11 -24.98
C ASP A 386 -2.10 15.00 -26.03
N ILE A 387 -2.23 15.30 -27.33
CA ILE A 387 -2.05 14.30 -28.42
C ILE A 387 -0.60 13.85 -28.49
N GLU A 388 0.34 14.78 -28.47
CA GLU A 388 1.77 14.45 -28.55
C GLU A 388 2.23 13.70 -27.28
N ARG A 389 1.72 14.08 -26.11
CA ARG A 389 1.93 13.30 -24.88
C ARG A 389 1.39 11.88 -25.02
N LEU A 390 0.18 11.70 -25.54
CA LEU A 390 -0.39 10.36 -25.73
C LEU A 390 0.37 9.52 -26.78
N ARG A 391 0.94 10.15 -27.81
CA ARG A 391 1.73 9.47 -28.87
C ARG A 391 3.10 9.00 -28.41
N LEU A 392 3.79 9.80 -27.60
CA LEU A 392 5.20 9.58 -27.24
C LEU A 392 5.41 8.62 -26.05
N PHE A 393 4.36 8.29 -25.29
CA PHE A 393 4.54 7.67 -23.98
C PHE A 393 4.08 6.22 -23.87
N ASN A 394 4.86 5.44 -23.11
CA ASN A 394 4.37 4.23 -22.44
C ASN A 394 3.28 4.67 -21.44
N ILE A 395 2.08 4.15 -21.63
CA ILE A 395 0.82 4.49 -20.95
C ILE A 395 0.93 4.65 -19.42
N GLN A 396 1.85 3.93 -18.79
CA GLN A 396 2.13 4.03 -17.35
C GLN A 396 2.51 5.44 -16.85
N ARG A 397 2.95 6.35 -17.72
CA ARG A 397 3.37 7.71 -17.33
C ARG A 397 2.34 8.83 -17.61
N LEU A 398 1.25 8.54 -18.32
CA LEU A 398 0.29 9.55 -18.82
C LEU A 398 -0.73 10.02 -17.80
N PHE A 399 -0.99 9.19 -16.79
CA PHE A 399 -1.77 9.56 -15.62
C PHE A 399 -0.77 9.66 -14.47
N PRO A 400 -0.17 10.84 -14.22
CA PRO A 400 0.85 10.96 -13.20
C PRO A 400 0.34 10.40 -11.86
N LEU A 401 1.20 9.54 -11.30
CA LEU A 401 1.30 9.21 -9.88
C LEU A 401 1.09 10.45 -9.00
#